data_AF-H8PF83-F1
#
_entry.id   AF-H8PF83-F1
#
_cell.length_a   1.000
_cell.length_b   1.000
_cell.length_c   1.000
_cell.angle_alpha   90.00
_cell.angle_beta   90.00
_cell.angle_gamma   90.00
#
_symmetry.space_group_name_H-M   'P 1'
#
loop_
_entity.id
_entity.type
_entity.pdbx_description
1 polymer ?
#
loop_
_entity_poly.entity_id
_entity_poly.type
_entity_poly.pdbx_seq_one_letter_code
_entity_poly.pdbx_strand_id
1 'polypeptide(L)'
;GLINTQMYNSPGISIALIFITVGIGFKLSPAPFHQWTPDVYEGVAFLSVTSKVAASASATRIFDIPFSFLSNEWHLLLEILAILSMILGNLIAITQTSMKRMLAYSSIGQIGYVIIGIIAGDSNDGYASMITYMLFYIAMNLGTFACIVLFGLRTGTDNIRDYAGLYTKDPFLALSSALCLLSLGGLPPLAGFFGKLYLFWCGWQAGLYLLVSIGLLTSLVSIYYYLKIIKLLMTGRNQEITPYVRNYRRSPF
;
A
#
# COMPACT_ATOMS: atom_id res chain seq x y z
N GLY A 1 -33.64 -9.09 11.33
CA GLY A 1 -34.20 -8.58 10.07
C GLY A 1 -34.14 -9.65 8.99
N LEU A 2 -33.01 -9.75 8.28
CA LEU A 2 -32.82 -10.66 7.13
C LEU A 2 -32.86 -12.16 7.45
N ILE A 3 -32.38 -12.55 8.64
CA ILE A 3 -32.36 -13.96 9.08
C ILE A 3 -33.78 -14.51 9.31
N ASN A 4 -34.72 -13.64 9.72
CA ASN A 4 -36.10 -14.05 10.02
C ASN A 4 -37.00 -14.15 8.78
N THR A 5 -36.59 -13.64 7.62
CA THR A 5 -37.44 -13.56 6.42
C THR A 5 -37.09 -14.58 5.33
N GLN A 6 -36.20 -15.54 5.60
CA GLN A 6 -35.69 -16.52 4.62
C GLN A 6 -35.15 -15.92 3.30
N MET A 7 -34.79 -14.63 3.29
CA MET A 7 -34.29 -13.92 2.11
C MET A 7 -32.80 -14.20 1.80
N TYR A 8 -32.15 -15.10 2.55
CA TYR A 8 -30.71 -15.41 2.44
C TYR A 8 -30.28 -15.88 1.04
N ASN A 9 -31.16 -16.58 0.33
CA ASN A 9 -30.92 -17.04 -1.05
C ASN A 9 -31.51 -16.09 -2.11
N SER A 10 -31.97 -14.90 -1.74
CA SER A 10 -32.49 -13.96 -2.72
C SER A 10 -31.35 -13.38 -3.58
N PRO A 11 -31.52 -13.30 -4.90
CA PRO A 11 -30.49 -12.72 -5.78
C PRO A 11 -30.19 -11.25 -5.42
N GLY A 12 -31.13 -10.55 -4.78
CA GLY A 12 -30.95 -9.17 -4.33
C GLY A 12 -29.81 -8.99 -3.33
N ILE A 13 -29.57 -9.96 -2.43
CA ILE A 13 -28.49 -9.86 -1.44
C ILE A 13 -27.13 -10.05 -2.13
N SER A 14 -27.01 -11.01 -3.04
CA SER A 14 -25.78 -11.22 -3.83
C SER A 14 -25.45 -9.98 -4.68
N ILE A 15 -26.45 -9.37 -5.29
CA ILE A 15 -26.30 -8.10 -6.02
C ILE A 15 -25.82 -6.99 -5.06
N ALA A 16 -26.46 -6.84 -3.89
CA ALA A 16 -26.05 -5.84 -2.90
C ALA A 16 -24.60 -6.04 -2.44
N LEU A 17 -24.18 -7.28 -2.18
CA LEU A 17 -22.81 -7.62 -1.82
C LEU A 17 -21.82 -7.18 -2.90
N ILE A 18 -22.11 -7.46 -4.18
CA ILE A 18 -21.25 -7.05 -5.31
C ILE A 18 -21.14 -5.53 -5.38
N PHE A 19 -22.26 -4.80 -5.36
CA PHE A 19 -22.24 -3.33 -5.44
C PHE A 19 -21.52 -2.69 -4.27
N ILE A 20 -21.70 -3.21 -3.06
CA ILE A 20 -20.98 -2.73 -1.86
C ILE A 20 -19.49 -3.04 -1.98
N THR A 21 -19.12 -4.23 -2.45
CA THR A 21 -17.72 -4.61 -2.68
C THR A 21 -17.06 -3.70 -3.71
N VAL A 22 -17.77 -3.33 -4.78
CA VAL A 22 -17.30 -2.36 -5.78
C VAL A 22 -17.11 -0.98 -5.16
N GLY A 23 -18.05 -0.50 -4.33
CA GLY A 23 -17.94 0.81 -3.68
C GLY A 23 -16.79 0.89 -2.67
N ILE A 24 -16.62 -0.15 -1.85
CA ILE A 24 -15.48 -0.30 -0.93
C ILE A 24 -14.18 -0.45 -1.73
N GLY A 25 -14.20 -1.25 -2.80
CA GLY A 25 -13.10 -1.44 -3.73
C GLY A 25 -12.65 -0.12 -4.34
N PHE A 26 -13.55 0.74 -4.78
CA PHE A 26 -13.18 2.06 -5.30
C PHE A 26 -12.41 2.90 -4.27
N LYS A 27 -12.86 2.90 -2.99
CA LYS A 27 -12.23 3.66 -1.89
C LYS A 27 -10.89 3.07 -1.43
N LEU A 28 -10.79 1.76 -1.32
CA LEU A 28 -9.54 1.05 -0.98
C LEU A 28 -8.56 1.05 -2.16
N SER A 29 -9.09 1.11 -3.38
CA SER A 29 -8.37 1.03 -4.65
C SER A 29 -7.52 -0.24 -4.85
N PRO A 30 -8.01 -1.47 -4.54
CA PRO A 30 -7.35 -2.67 -5.02
C PRO A 30 -7.62 -2.82 -6.53
N ALA A 31 -6.82 -3.64 -7.21
CA ALA A 31 -7.14 -4.04 -8.58
C ALA A 31 -8.47 -4.84 -8.59
N PRO A 32 -9.39 -4.60 -9.54
CA PRO A 32 -9.27 -3.77 -10.75
C PRO A 32 -9.79 -2.34 -10.60
N PHE A 33 -10.10 -1.84 -9.40
CA PHE A 33 -10.74 -0.52 -9.16
C PHE A 33 -9.75 0.62 -8.91
N HIS A 34 -8.51 0.47 -9.34
CA HIS A 34 -7.39 1.34 -8.98
C HIS A 34 -7.08 2.45 -10.00
N GLN A 35 -7.84 2.56 -11.10
CA GLN A 35 -7.47 3.38 -12.27
C GLN A 35 -7.25 4.86 -11.91
N TRP A 36 -8.01 5.36 -10.94
CA TRP A 36 -7.93 6.76 -10.51
C TRP A 36 -6.73 7.04 -9.58
N THR A 37 -6.18 6.03 -8.91
CA THR A 37 -5.20 6.20 -7.84
C THR A 37 -3.88 6.80 -8.33
N PRO A 38 -3.26 6.33 -9.45
CA PRO A 38 -2.02 6.91 -9.95
C PRO A 38 -2.14 8.39 -10.29
N ASP A 39 -3.23 8.79 -10.95
CA ASP A 39 -3.40 10.17 -11.44
C ASP A 39 -3.71 11.13 -10.29
N VAL A 40 -4.50 10.71 -9.29
CA VAL A 40 -4.82 11.56 -8.13
C VAL A 40 -3.62 11.73 -7.18
N TYR A 41 -2.78 10.70 -7.06
CA TYR A 41 -1.59 10.76 -6.19
C TYR A 41 -0.52 11.71 -6.71
N GLU A 42 -0.53 12.05 -8.01
CA GLU A 42 0.34 13.10 -8.54
C GLU A 42 0.05 14.47 -7.91
N GLY A 43 -1.21 14.70 -7.50
CA GLY A 43 -1.68 15.98 -6.94
C GLY A 43 -1.85 16.02 -5.42
N VAL A 44 -2.23 14.93 -4.74
CA VAL A 44 -2.63 15.01 -3.31
C VAL A 44 -2.19 13.78 -2.48
N ALA A 45 -1.20 13.98 -1.60
CA ALA A 45 -0.69 12.94 -0.69
C ALA A 45 -1.69 12.51 0.40
N PHE A 46 -2.53 13.43 0.90
CA PHE A 46 -3.44 13.16 2.02
C PHE A 46 -4.45 12.03 1.73
N LEU A 47 -4.93 11.94 0.48
CA LEU A 47 -5.88 10.91 0.07
C LEU A 47 -5.27 9.51 0.09
N SER A 48 -3.94 9.38 0.02
CA SER A 48 -3.25 8.10 -0.03
C SER A 48 -3.27 7.29 1.27
N VAL A 49 -3.62 7.94 2.38
CA VAL A 49 -3.56 7.35 3.72
C VAL A 49 -4.92 7.41 4.41
N THR A 50 -5.44 8.61 4.65
CA THR A 50 -6.64 8.80 5.49
C THR A 50 -7.87 8.09 4.94
N SER A 51 -8.08 8.19 3.61
CA SER A 51 -9.24 7.57 2.97
C SER A 51 -9.19 6.04 3.01
N LYS A 52 -8.00 5.45 2.87
CA LYS A 52 -7.78 4.00 2.89
C LYS A 52 -7.96 3.41 4.29
N VAL A 53 -7.50 4.11 5.33
CA VAL A 53 -7.71 3.69 6.73
C VAL A 53 -9.19 3.69 7.09
N ALA A 54 -9.91 4.75 6.74
CA ALA A 54 -11.36 4.82 6.96
C ALA A 54 -12.10 3.73 6.18
N ALA A 55 -11.70 3.50 4.92
CA ALA A 55 -12.29 2.47 4.09
C ALA A 55 -12.02 1.06 4.64
N SER A 56 -10.80 0.73 5.08
CA SER A 56 -10.49 -0.58 5.66
C SER A 56 -11.26 -0.83 6.96
N ALA A 57 -11.37 0.18 7.83
CA ALA A 57 -12.18 0.09 9.04
C ALA A 57 -13.68 -0.11 8.71
N SER A 58 -14.22 0.62 7.74
CA SER A 58 -15.60 0.44 7.31
C SER A 58 -15.85 -0.93 6.67
N ALA A 59 -14.88 -1.46 5.91
CA ALA A 59 -14.98 -2.76 5.27
C ALA A 59 -15.20 -3.89 6.29
N THR A 60 -14.42 -3.93 7.37
CA THR A 60 -14.60 -4.94 8.43
C THR A 60 -16.03 -4.94 8.99
N ARG A 61 -16.57 -3.75 9.31
CA ARG A 61 -17.94 -3.60 9.84
C ARG A 61 -19.01 -3.97 8.83
N ILE A 62 -18.83 -3.59 7.56
CA ILE A 62 -19.81 -3.83 6.50
C ILE A 62 -19.80 -5.30 6.05
N PHE A 63 -18.68 -6.01 6.04
CA PHE A 63 -18.69 -7.42 5.68
C PHE A 63 -19.16 -8.31 6.85
N ASP A 64 -18.73 -8.04 8.08
CA ASP A 64 -19.08 -8.90 9.23
C ASP A 64 -20.53 -8.78 9.66
N ILE A 65 -21.07 -7.57 9.76
CA ILE A 65 -22.36 -7.36 10.42
C ILE A 65 -23.52 -7.78 9.49
N PRO A 66 -23.72 -7.13 8.33
CA PRO A 66 -24.83 -7.47 7.44
C PRO A 66 -24.58 -8.70 6.55
N PHE A 67 -23.33 -9.12 6.32
CA PHE A 67 -23.00 -10.26 5.43
C PHE A 67 -22.34 -11.45 6.15
N SER A 68 -22.49 -11.56 7.48
CA SER A 68 -22.01 -12.71 8.25
C SER A 68 -22.44 -14.07 7.68
N PHE A 69 -23.65 -14.16 7.13
CA PHE A 69 -24.19 -15.40 6.53
C PHE A 69 -23.65 -15.71 5.12
N LEU A 70 -22.93 -14.78 4.50
CA LEU A 70 -22.29 -14.94 3.18
C LEU A 70 -20.75 -14.89 3.29
N SER A 71 -20.19 -15.30 4.42
CA SER A 71 -18.74 -15.28 4.69
C SER A 71 -17.91 -15.85 3.55
N ASN A 72 -18.27 -17.03 3.06
CA ASN A 72 -17.51 -17.69 2.00
C ASN A 72 -17.45 -16.87 0.70
N GLU A 73 -18.56 -16.23 0.32
CA GLU A 73 -18.66 -15.46 -0.92
C GLU A 73 -17.83 -14.19 -0.85
N TRP A 74 -17.93 -13.43 0.24
CA TRP A 74 -17.17 -12.19 0.36
C TRP A 74 -15.68 -12.44 0.68
N HIS A 75 -15.33 -13.53 1.36
CA HIS A 75 -13.94 -13.98 1.49
C HIS A 75 -13.32 -14.23 0.11
N LEU A 76 -14.02 -14.98 -0.76
CA LEU A 76 -13.55 -15.28 -2.11
C LEU A 76 -13.37 -14.00 -2.96
N LEU A 77 -14.34 -13.09 -2.91
CA LEU A 77 -14.25 -11.81 -3.63
C LEU A 77 -13.03 -10.98 -3.18
N LEU A 78 -12.84 -10.86 -1.87
CA LEU A 78 -11.71 -10.12 -1.30
C LEU A 78 -10.37 -10.83 -1.59
N GLU A 79 -10.32 -12.15 -1.61
CA GLU A 79 -9.12 -12.91 -1.94
C GLU A 79 -8.67 -12.64 -3.38
N ILE A 80 -9.59 -12.67 -4.33
CA ILE A 80 -9.32 -12.33 -5.74
C ILE A 80 -8.79 -10.90 -5.86
N LEU A 81 -9.44 -9.94 -5.19
CA LEU A 81 -9.02 -8.54 -5.18
C LEU A 81 -7.62 -8.38 -4.58
N ALA A 82 -7.33 -9.06 -3.47
CA ALA A 82 -6.04 -9.02 -2.80
C ALA A 82 -4.92 -9.57 -3.70
N ILE A 83 -5.12 -10.73 -4.31
CA ILE A 83 -4.16 -11.35 -5.23
C ILE A 83 -3.87 -10.44 -6.42
N LEU A 84 -4.92 -9.95 -7.09
CA LEU A 84 -4.76 -9.03 -8.23
C LEU A 84 -4.03 -7.76 -7.82
N SER A 85 -4.36 -7.19 -6.65
CA SER A 85 -3.77 -5.96 -6.17
C SER A 85 -2.29 -6.12 -5.82
N MET A 86 -1.91 -7.21 -5.14
CA MET A 86 -0.52 -7.51 -4.80
C MET A 86 0.34 -7.74 -6.05
N ILE A 87 -0.19 -8.46 -7.05
CA ILE A 87 0.53 -8.74 -8.29
C ILE A 87 0.66 -7.46 -9.14
N LEU A 88 -0.46 -6.83 -9.50
CA LEU A 88 -0.46 -5.66 -10.40
C LEU A 88 0.23 -4.46 -9.77
N GLY A 89 0.00 -4.20 -8.48
CA GLY A 89 0.63 -3.09 -7.77
C GLY A 89 2.15 -3.21 -7.79
N ASN A 90 2.69 -4.37 -7.43
CA ASN A 90 4.14 -4.55 -7.36
C ASN A 90 4.81 -4.66 -8.74
N LEU A 91 4.18 -5.29 -9.73
CA LEU A 91 4.75 -5.40 -11.08
C LEU A 91 4.76 -4.06 -11.81
N ILE A 92 3.65 -3.31 -11.76
CA ILE A 92 3.56 -2.02 -12.46
C ILE A 92 4.43 -0.96 -11.76
N ALA A 93 4.61 -1.03 -10.44
CA ALA A 93 5.52 -0.14 -9.72
C ALA A 93 6.95 -0.17 -10.26
N ILE A 94 7.45 -1.34 -10.72
CA ILE A 94 8.82 -1.50 -11.24
C ILE A 94 9.06 -0.66 -12.49
N THR A 95 8.04 -0.50 -13.33
CA THR A 95 8.16 0.18 -14.63
C THR A 95 7.95 1.68 -14.53
N GLN A 96 7.51 2.20 -13.38
CA GLN A 96 7.26 3.62 -13.20
C GLN A 96 8.55 4.44 -13.20
N THR A 97 8.47 5.64 -13.77
CA THR A 97 9.55 6.63 -13.84
C THR A 97 9.35 7.80 -12.88
N SER A 98 8.10 8.07 -12.47
CA SER A 98 7.74 9.10 -11.49
C SER A 98 7.66 8.50 -10.08
N MET A 99 8.21 9.20 -9.09
CA MET A 99 8.17 8.79 -7.68
C MET A 99 6.74 8.69 -7.16
N LYS A 100 5.88 9.66 -7.51
CA LYS A 100 4.48 9.70 -7.06
C LYS A 100 3.66 8.55 -7.64
N ARG A 101 3.79 8.28 -8.95
CA ARG A 101 3.12 7.15 -9.61
C ARG A 101 3.58 5.81 -9.06
N MET A 102 4.89 5.66 -8.83
CA MET A 102 5.41 4.45 -8.21
C MET A 102 4.80 4.22 -6.82
N LEU A 103 4.70 5.26 -5.99
CA LEU A 103 4.04 5.15 -4.69
C LEU A 103 2.54 4.85 -4.78
N ALA A 104 1.86 5.34 -5.82
CA ALA A 104 0.47 4.96 -6.07
C ALA A 104 0.33 3.46 -6.31
N TYR A 105 1.15 2.88 -7.19
CA TYR A 105 1.16 1.44 -7.44
C TYR A 105 1.63 0.61 -6.24
N SER A 106 2.60 1.12 -5.48
CA SER A 106 2.93 0.54 -4.17
C SER A 106 1.70 0.51 -3.27
N SER A 107 0.96 1.61 -3.11
CA SER A 107 -0.22 1.66 -2.24
C SER A 107 -1.34 0.71 -2.66
N ILE A 108 -1.45 0.42 -3.97
CA ILE A 108 -2.33 -0.61 -4.51
C ILE A 108 -1.86 -1.99 -4.01
N GLY A 109 -0.56 -2.30 -4.15
CA GLY A 109 0.02 -3.53 -3.61
C GLY A 109 -0.14 -3.68 -2.09
N GLN A 110 0.11 -2.61 -1.32
CA GLN A 110 0.04 -2.64 0.14
C GLN A 110 -1.39 -2.90 0.66
N ILE A 111 -2.42 -2.40 -0.02
CA ILE A 111 -3.82 -2.71 0.31
C ILE A 111 -4.14 -4.20 0.11
N GLY A 112 -3.47 -4.87 -0.83
CA GLY A 112 -3.59 -6.32 -0.96
C GLY A 112 -3.18 -7.06 0.31
N TYR A 113 -2.13 -6.61 1.01
CA TYR A 113 -1.74 -7.18 2.31
C TYR A 113 -2.75 -6.85 3.42
N VAL A 114 -3.31 -5.63 3.43
CA VAL A 114 -4.35 -5.22 4.39
C VAL A 114 -5.57 -6.12 4.30
N ILE A 115 -5.97 -6.49 3.08
CA ILE A 115 -7.13 -7.37 2.85
C ILE A 115 -6.92 -8.76 3.47
N ILE A 116 -5.68 -9.26 3.58
CA ILE A 116 -5.39 -10.52 4.29
C ILE A 116 -5.90 -10.47 5.73
N GLY A 117 -5.65 -9.34 6.43
CA GLY A 117 -6.13 -9.15 7.80
C GLY A 117 -7.65 -9.00 7.89
N ILE A 118 -8.30 -8.44 6.87
CA ILE A 118 -9.77 -8.35 6.79
C ILE A 118 -10.37 -9.75 6.67
N ILE A 119 -9.85 -10.59 5.78
CA ILE A 119 -10.36 -11.96 5.55
C ILE A 119 -10.08 -12.87 6.75
N ALA A 120 -8.94 -12.69 7.41
CA ALA A 120 -8.59 -13.48 8.60
C ALA A 120 -9.58 -13.27 9.78
N GLY A 121 -10.25 -12.11 9.82
CA GLY A 121 -11.29 -11.81 10.79
C GLY A 121 -10.79 -11.72 12.24
N ASP A 122 -11.72 -11.60 13.19
CA ASP A 122 -11.39 -11.46 14.61
C ASP A 122 -10.84 -12.76 15.24
N SER A 123 -11.29 -13.92 14.73
CA SER A 123 -10.97 -15.23 15.33
C SER A 123 -9.48 -15.56 15.44
N ASN A 124 -8.64 -14.97 14.59
CA ASN A 124 -7.19 -15.18 14.55
C ASN A 124 -6.42 -13.86 14.65
N ASP A 125 -6.97 -12.86 15.36
CA ASP A 125 -6.38 -11.52 15.49
C ASP A 125 -6.14 -10.79 14.15
N GLY A 126 -6.89 -11.15 13.10
CA GLY A 126 -6.80 -10.56 11.76
C GLY A 126 -7.05 -9.05 11.76
N TYR A 127 -8.02 -8.59 12.54
CA TYR A 127 -8.28 -7.14 12.68
C TYR A 127 -7.18 -6.42 13.43
N ALA A 128 -6.58 -7.04 14.44
CA ALA A 128 -5.43 -6.45 15.13
C ALA A 128 -4.22 -6.35 14.20
N SER A 129 -3.94 -7.38 13.39
CA SER A 129 -2.86 -7.33 12.39
C SER A 129 -3.09 -6.29 11.29
N MET A 130 -4.34 -6.12 10.84
CA MET A 130 -4.73 -5.06 9.92
C MET A 130 -4.48 -3.67 10.52
N ILE A 131 -4.95 -3.40 11.74
CA ILE A 131 -4.85 -2.08 12.39
C ILE A 131 -3.38 -1.73 12.64
N THR A 132 -2.61 -2.67 13.17
CA THR A 132 -1.17 -2.48 13.44
C THR A 132 -0.40 -2.18 12.16
N TYR A 133 -0.65 -2.93 11.08
CA TYR A 133 -0.03 -2.65 9.80
C TYR A 133 -0.45 -1.28 9.22
N MET A 134 -1.74 -0.93 9.32
CA MET A 134 -2.23 0.37 8.85
C MET A 134 -1.62 1.54 9.63
N LEU A 135 -1.40 1.38 10.94
CA LEU A 135 -0.70 2.37 11.76
C LEU A 135 0.72 2.62 11.26
N PHE A 136 1.48 1.55 11.01
CA PHE A 136 2.82 1.68 10.42
C PHE A 136 2.74 2.28 9.02
N TYR A 137 1.77 1.86 8.21
CA TYR A 137 1.59 2.35 6.84
C TYR A 137 1.34 3.87 6.80
N ILE A 138 0.53 4.40 7.73
CA ILE A 138 0.33 5.85 7.88
C ILE A 138 1.69 6.56 8.05
N ALA A 139 2.51 6.12 9.00
CA ALA A 139 3.80 6.73 9.28
C ALA A 139 4.77 6.63 8.08
N MET A 140 4.85 5.45 7.46
CA MET A 140 5.72 5.19 6.32
C MET A 140 5.35 6.03 5.09
N ASN A 141 4.05 6.09 4.75
CA ASN A 141 3.60 6.85 3.58
C ASN A 141 3.71 8.35 3.80
N LEU A 142 3.27 8.87 4.95
CA LEU A 142 3.39 10.30 5.24
C LEU A 142 4.85 10.74 5.23
N GLY A 143 5.75 9.94 5.82
CA GLY A 143 7.19 10.21 5.77
C GLY A 143 7.74 10.23 4.34
N THR A 144 7.35 9.25 3.51
CA THR A 144 7.81 9.20 2.11
C THR A 144 7.27 10.36 1.28
N PHE A 145 5.98 10.69 1.41
CA PHE A 145 5.37 11.82 0.71
C PHE A 145 5.95 13.16 1.17
N ALA A 146 6.21 13.34 2.47
CA ALA A 146 6.88 14.54 2.97
C ALA A 146 8.25 14.73 2.30
N CYS A 147 9.02 13.65 2.14
CA CYS A 147 10.31 13.71 1.46
C CYS A 147 10.19 14.09 -0.03
N ILE A 148 9.21 13.50 -0.74
CA ILE A 148 8.96 13.80 -2.16
C ILE A 148 8.52 15.26 -2.33
N VAL A 149 7.60 15.75 -1.49
CA VAL A 149 7.15 17.14 -1.54
C VAL A 149 8.30 18.10 -1.26
N LEU A 150 9.14 17.82 -0.26
CA LEU A 150 10.29 18.66 0.05
C LEU A 150 11.30 18.70 -1.10
N PHE A 151 11.54 17.56 -1.77
CA PHE A 151 12.38 17.52 -2.96
C PHE A 151 11.75 18.31 -4.11
N GLY A 152 10.48 18.07 -4.43
CA GLY A 152 9.75 18.75 -5.49
C GLY A 152 9.66 20.27 -5.30
N LEU A 153 9.51 20.76 -4.07
CA LEU A 153 9.55 22.19 -3.76
C LEU A 153 10.92 22.83 -4.03
N ARG A 154 12.01 22.05 -3.97
CA ARG A 154 13.39 22.53 -4.16
C ARG A 154 13.88 22.37 -5.60
N THR A 155 13.41 21.36 -6.34
CA THR A 155 13.90 21.04 -7.70
C THR A 155 12.86 21.22 -8.80
N GLY A 156 11.57 21.21 -8.45
CA GLY A 156 10.46 21.25 -9.41
C GLY A 156 10.20 19.94 -10.15
N THR A 157 10.84 18.82 -9.79
CA THR A 157 10.68 17.54 -10.48
C THR A 157 10.34 16.38 -9.54
N ASP A 158 9.58 15.42 -10.08
CA ASP A 158 9.17 14.18 -9.40
C ASP A 158 9.75 12.91 -10.05
N ASN A 159 10.62 13.05 -11.05
CA ASN A 159 11.22 11.91 -11.74
C ASN A 159 12.21 11.19 -10.85
N ILE A 160 12.15 9.86 -10.82
CA ILE A 160 13.03 9.02 -10.00
C ILE A 160 14.50 9.32 -10.30
N ARG A 161 14.86 9.47 -11.58
CA ARG A 161 16.24 9.72 -12.04
C ARG A 161 16.86 10.98 -11.44
N ASP A 162 16.04 11.98 -11.11
CA ASP A 162 16.53 13.26 -10.61
C ASP A 162 17.02 13.18 -9.16
N TYR A 163 16.69 12.11 -8.44
CA TYR A 163 17.13 11.88 -7.06
C TYR A 163 18.58 11.35 -6.96
N ALA A 164 19.28 11.17 -8.08
CA ALA A 164 20.62 10.60 -8.11
C ALA A 164 21.64 11.41 -7.29
N GLY A 165 22.27 10.74 -6.32
CA GLY A 165 23.30 11.33 -5.48
C GLY A 165 22.81 12.36 -4.46
N LEU A 166 21.51 12.38 -4.15
CA LEU A 166 20.91 13.31 -3.18
C LEU A 166 21.61 13.26 -1.81
N TYR A 167 22.15 12.11 -1.41
CA TYR A 167 22.89 11.95 -0.15
C TYR A 167 24.08 12.91 -0.01
N THR A 168 24.72 13.31 -1.10
CA THR A 168 25.86 14.24 -1.06
C THR A 168 25.47 15.68 -0.76
N LYS A 169 24.22 16.05 -1.07
CA LYS A 169 23.69 17.42 -0.93
C LYS A 169 22.83 17.57 0.31
N ASP A 170 21.93 16.62 0.53
CA ASP A 170 21.06 16.61 1.70
C ASP A 170 20.92 15.21 2.30
N PRO A 171 21.93 14.74 3.07
CA PRO A 171 21.93 13.43 3.70
C PRO A 171 20.72 13.17 4.58
N PHE A 172 20.16 14.18 5.25
CA PHE A 172 18.98 14.00 6.10
C PHE A 172 17.75 13.59 5.29
N LEU A 173 17.50 14.25 4.16
CA LEU A 173 16.39 13.92 3.27
C LEU A 173 16.59 12.55 2.59
N ALA A 174 17.83 12.26 2.19
CA ALA A 174 18.17 10.97 1.58
C ALA A 174 18.01 9.80 2.57
N LEU A 175 18.43 9.98 3.82
CA LEU A 175 18.30 8.96 4.86
C LEU A 175 16.85 8.77 5.31
N SER A 176 16.09 9.85 5.50
CA SER A 176 14.67 9.76 5.90
C SER A 176 13.83 9.08 4.81
N SER A 177 14.03 9.45 3.55
CA SER A 177 13.37 8.79 2.41
C SER A 177 13.78 7.32 2.29
N ALA A 178 15.07 7.01 2.45
CA ALA A 178 15.55 5.63 2.44
C ALA A 178 14.92 4.79 3.56
N LEU A 179 14.88 5.28 4.79
CA LEU A 179 14.26 4.59 5.93
C LEU A 179 12.76 4.32 5.68
N CYS A 180 12.02 5.30 5.16
CA CYS A 180 10.60 5.12 4.85
C CYS A 180 10.38 4.08 3.73
N LEU A 181 11.17 4.14 2.65
CA LEU A 181 11.08 3.18 1.55
C LEU A 181 11.51 1.76 1.96
N LEU A 182 12.57 1.61 2.76
CA LEU A 182 12.97 0.32 3.34
C LEU A 182 11.87 -0.26 4.21
N SER A 183 11.20 0.60 5.00
CA SER A 183 10.10 0.18 5.85
C SER A 183 8.90 -0.26 5.02
N LEU A 184 8.53 0.47 3.96
CA LEU A 184 7.48 0.05 3.02
C LEU A 184 7.81 -1.28 2.32
N GLY A 185 9.08 -1.51 1.98
CA GLY A 185 9.57 -2.78 1.46
C GLY A 185 9.41 -3.92 2.46
N GLY A 186 9.45 -3.62 3.76
CA GLY A 186 9.36 -4.60 4.83
C GLY A 186 10.70 -5.30 5.08
N LEU A 187 11.81 -4.55 5.07
CA LEU A 187 13.11 -5.08 5.48
C LEU A 187 13.22 -5.14 7.01
N PRO A 188 13.73 -6.24 7.60
CA PRO A 188 14.10 -6.26 9.02
C PRO A 188 15.20 -5.21 9.22
N PRO A 189 15.20 -4.36 10.28
CA PRO A 189 14.44 -4.32 11.53
C PRO A 189 13.32 -3.25 11.60
N LEU A 190 12.73 -2.86 10.46
CA LEU A 190 11.82 -1.71 10.39
C LEU A 190 10.35 -2.08 10.69
N ALA A 191 9.54 -1.07 11.01
CA ALA A 191 8.14 -1.25 11.41
C ALA A 191 7.29 -1.98 10.35
N GLY A 192 7.51 -1.70 9.07
CA GLY A 192 6.75 -2.35 8.00
C GLY A 192 7.03 -3.85 7.87
N PHE A 193 8.20 -4.34 8.33
CA PHE A 193 8.47 -5.77 8.41
C PHE A 193 7.58 -6.45 9.46
N PHE A 194 7.56 -5.90 10.68
CA PHE A 194 6.73 -6.44 11.77
C PHE A 194 5.24 -6.39 11.44
N GLY A 195 4.78 -5.32 10.78
CA GLY A 195 3.40 -5.23 10.31
C GLY A 195 3.05 -6.32 9.28
N LYS A 196 3.88 -6.52 8.25
CA LYS A 196 3.66 -7.58 7.24
C LYS A 196 3.75 -8.97 7.84
N LEU A 197 4.73 -9.22 8.71
CA LEU A 197 4.86 -10.49 9.40
C LEU A 197 3.61 -10.83 10.21
N TYR A 198 3.06 -9.85 10.93
CA TYR A 198 1.88 -10.08 11.74
C TYR A 198 0.65 -10.40 10.87
N LEU A 199 0.46 -9.67 9.75
CA LEU A 199 -0.56 -9.98 8.76
C LEU A 199 -0.43 -11.41 8.20
N PHE A 200 0.79 -11.81 7.83
CA PHE A 200 1.05 -13.15 7.31
C PHE A 200 0.86 -14.24 8.35
N TRP A 201 1.22 -13.96 9.60
CA TRP A 201 1.00 -14.87 10.72
C TRP A 201 -0.49 -15.14 10.95
N CYS A 202 -1.30 -14.08 11.09
CA CYS A 202 -2.75 -14.20 11.25
C CYS A 202 -3.40 -14.86 10.02
N GLY A 203 -2.99 -14.48 8.81
CA GLY A 203 -3.48 -15.09 7.58
C GLY A 203 -3.16 -16.59 7.50
N TRP A 204 -1.97 -16.99 7.95
CA TRP A 204 -1.56 -18.40 7.98
C TRP A 204 -2.38 -19.20 8.99
N GLN A 205 -2.62 -18.65 10.18
CA GLN A 205 -3.48 -19.27 11.20
C GLN A 205 -4.93 -19.41 10.72
N ALA A 206 -5.42 -18.45 9.94
CA ALA A 206 -6.74 -18.50 9.31
C ALA A 206 -6.85 -19.48 8.12
N GLY A 207 -5.77 -20.19 7.77
CA GLY A 207 -5.75 -21.15 6.66
C GLY A 207 -5.61 -20.53 5.27
N LEU A 208 -5.31 -19.23 5.17
CA LEU A 208 -5.16 -18.49 3.91
C LEU A 208 -3.77 -18.73 3.27
N TYR A 209 -3.36 -20.00 3.14
CA TYR A 209 -2.00 -20.38 2.74
C TYR A 209 -1.59 -19.84 1.36
N LEU A 210 -2.52 -19.90 0.40
CA LEU A 210 -2.29 -19.40 -0.97
C LEU A 210 -2.05 -17.89 -0.95
N LEU A 211 -2.94 -17.15 -0.29
CA LEU A 211 -2.88 -15.70 -0.21
C LEU A 211 -1.61 -15.20 0.49
N VAL A 212 -1.22 -15.85 1.61
CA VAL A 212 0.02 -15.54 2.33
C VAL A 212 1.25 -15.85 1.46
N SER A 213 1.25 -16.96 0.74
CA SER A 213 2.37 -17.32 -0.15
C SER A 213 2.57 -16.31 -1.27
N ILE A 214 1.47 -15.88 -1.92
CA ILE A 214 1.52 -14.80 -2.93
C ILE A 214 1.95 -13.49 -2.29
N GLY A 215 1.48 -13.18 -1.07
CA GLY A 215 1.88 -12.01 -0.32
C GLY A 215 3.38 -11.95 -0.03
N LEU A 216 3.98 -13.08 0.38
CA LEU A 216 5.43 -13.18 0.60
C LEU A 216 6.20 -12.96 -0.70
N LEU A 217 5.82 -13.63 -1.80
CA LEU A 217 6.48 -13.48 -3.10
C LEU A 217 6.41 -12.06 -3.63
N THR A 218 5.23 -11.45 -3.60
CA THR A 218 5.04 -10.06 -4.06
C THR A 218 5.73 -9.05 -3.15
N SER A 219 5.89 -9.34 -1.85
CA SER A 219 6.70 -8.53 -0.95
C SER A 219 8.18 -8.57 -1.32
N LEU A 220 8.73 -9.71 -1.75
CA LEU A 220 10.11 -9.78 -2.27
C LEU A 220 10.28 -8.93 -3.54
N VAL A 221 9.29 -8.97 -4.44
CA VAL A 221 9.26 -8.10 -5.62
C VAL A 221 9.24 -6.62 -5.21
N SER A 222 8.51 -6.29 -4.14
CA SER A 222 8.43 -4.92 -3.65
C SER A 222 9.77 -4.35 -3.21
N ILE A 223 10.57 -5.17 -2.51
CA ILE A 223 11.90 -4.79 -2.01
C ILE A 223 12.82 -4.37 -3.17
N TYR A 224 12.72 -5.02 -4.33
CA TYR A 224 13.58 -4.71 -5.48
C TYR A 224 13.44 -3.25 -5.94
N TYR A 225 12.22 -2.76 -6.20
CA TYR A 225 12.05 -1.39 -6.70
C TYR A 225 12.35 -0.33 -5.63
N TYR A 226 12.13 -0.63 -4.34
CA TYR A 226 12.54 0.26 -3.26
C TYR A 226 14.05 0.36 -3.13
N LEU A 227 14.76 -0.77 -3.12
CA LEU A 227 16.23 -0.79 -3.08
C LEU A 227 16.84 -0.11 -4.30
N LYS A 228 16.22 -0.20 -5.48
CA LYS A 228 16.64 0.52 -6.68
C LYS A 228 16.65 2.03 -6.46
N ILE A 229 15.63 2.60 -5.80
CA ILE A 229 15.58 4.03 -5.48
C ILE A 229 16.61 4.40 -4.42
N ILE A 230 16.74 3.59 -3.38
CA ILE A 230 17.71 3.84 -2.30
C ILE A 230 19.13 3.83 -2.86
N LYS A 231 19.45 2.87 -3.72
CA LYS A 231 20.73 2.83 -4.42
C LYS A 231 20.97 4.11 -5.22
N LEU A 232 19.96 4.64 -5.90
CA LEU A 232 20.03 5.88 -6.66
C LEU A 232 20.27 7.11 -5.75
N LEU A 233 19.56 7.19 -4.61
CA LEU A 233 19.73 8.25 -3.62
C LEU A 233 21.16 8.31 -3.06
N MET A 234 21.74 7.13 -2.79
CA MET A 234 23.07 6.99 -2.17
C MET A 234 24.21 7.09 -3.19
N THR A 235 24.03 6.52 -4.38
CA THR A 235 25.10 6.44 -5.39
C THR A 235 25.00 7.63 -6.34
N GLY A 236 25.80 8.66 -6.09
CA GLY A 236 26.12 9.62 -7.14
C GLY A 236 27.13 8.98 -8.09
N ARG A 237 26.72 8.54 -9.28
CA ARG A 237 27.73 8.18 -10.31
C ARG A 237 28.52 9.46 -10.58
N ASN A 238 29.85 9.39 -10.60
CA ASN A 238 30.79 10.53 -10.76
C ASN A 238 30.60 11.35 -12.07
N GLN A 239 29.54 11.13 -12.84
CA GLN A 239 29.13 11.89 -14.02
C GLN A 239 27.61 12.21 -14.07
N GLU A 240 26.81 11.87 -13.04
CA GLU A 240 25.34 11.90 -13.08
C GLU A 240 24.71 12.62 -11.87
N ILE A 241 25.40 13.58 -11.23
CA ILE A 241 24.68 14.53 -10.38
C ILE A 241 23.81 15.36 -11.32
N THR A 242 22.50 15.10 -11.29
CA THR A 242 21.55 15.81 -12.13
C THR A 242 21.62 17.32 -11.85
N PRO A 243 21.35 18.17 -12.86
CA PRO A 243 21.35 19.61 -12.65
C PRO A 243 20.40 20.02 -11.50
N TYR A 244 19.34 19.24 -11.28
CA TYR A 244 18.41 19.41 -10.17
C TYR A 244 19.07 19.24 -8.79
N VAL A 245 19.83 18.15 -8.57
CA VAL A 245 20.57 17.95 -7.31
C VAL A 245 21.74 18.91 -7.20
N ARG A 246 22.37 19.29 -8.31
CA ARG A 246 23.45 20.27 -8.32
C ARG A 246 22.98 21.66 -7.86
N ASN A 247 21.81 22.09 -8.33
CA ASN A 247 21.17 23.37 -8.02
C ASN A 247 20.31 23.34 -6.76
N TYR A 248 20.25 22.19 -6.08
CA TYR A 248 19.52 22.02 -4.84
C TYR A 248 20.01 22.99 -3.76
N ARG A 249 19.15 23.93 -3.36
CA ARG A 249 19.42 24.84 -2.24
C ARG A 249 18.99 24.19 -0.94
N ARG A 250 19.96 23.93 -0.06
CA ARG A 250 19.69 23.57 1.34
C ARG A 250 19.04 24.74 2.06
N SER A 251 18.08 24.45 2.95
CA SER A 251 17.59 25.44 3.90
C SER A 251 18.74 25.87 4.83
N PRO A 252 18.81 27.14 5.24
CA PRO A 252 19.84 27.64 6.17
C PRO A 252 19.62 27.21 7.63
N PHE A 253 18.71 26.25 7.88
CA PHE A 253 18.40 25.71 9.19
C PHE A 253 18.92 24.29 9.30
#